data_AF-A0A433JP06-F1
#
_entry.id   AF-A0A433JP06-F1
#
_cell.length_a   1.000
_cell.length_b   1.000
_cell.length_c   1.000
_cell.angle_alpha   90.00
_cell.angle_beta   90.00
_cell.angle_gamma   90.00
#
_symmetry.space_group_name_H-M   'P 1'
#
loop_
_entity.id
_entity.type
_entity.pdbx_description
1 polymer ?
#
loop_
_entity_poly.entity_id
_entity_poly.type
_entity_poly.pdbx_seq_one_letter_code
_entity_poly.pdbx_strand_id
1 'polypeptide(L)'
;MPKTLTERTDLAPAGGGPGRPPVAKRVGPAVVVLAIVGCLAGVVVLFGWMVDETHFDRPCQQFDAFEAEVEDLPGVVSVDNERWVEAPAFSNPTSWMSVAVDQTGLPGVLEAACATDYPDPMTWSITVRTAAATEVSVHTDPEERTTVVDGARCPEFGFDVARMVDELDRVAPGLAIQPAIWEDDRFALVEVEEVTAGFTHLLPVVEHADDLLAAAGLGSDDVVEINSASLIIAVQPGESDRYLALLTELDDVYAVRSFWADGGGAASDGTEEVQVVAPLEHHAAIEDIIRSSGLHIADTPIRFIE
;
A
#
# COMPACT_ATOMS: atom_id res chain seq x y z
N MET A 1 -80.34 -10.71 -28.57
CA MET A 1 -80.88 -11.75 -27.68
C MET A 1 -80.51 -11.40 -26.24
N PRO A 2 -81.40 -11.67 -25.27
CA PRO A 2 -81.62 -10.82 -24.10
C PRO A 2 -81.12 -11.44 -22.78
N LYS A 3 -81.04 -10.62 -21.73
CA LYS A 3 -81.60 -10.84 -20.37
C LYS A 3 -81.15 -9.67 -19.45
N THR A 4 -82.04 -8.69 -19.21
CA THR A 4 -82.90 -8.55 -18.00
C THR A 4 -82.09 -8.38 -16.70
N LEU A 5 -82.16 -7.20 -16.06
CA LEU A 5 -83.09 -6.84 -14.96
C LEU A 5 -82.80 -7.72 -13.73
N THR A 6 -82.51 -7.21 -12.53
CA THR A 6 -83.26 -6.31 -11.63
C THR A 6 -82.26 -6.09 -10.45
N GLU A 7 -82.24 -5.09 -9.59
CA GLU A 7 -83.33 -4.48 -8.83
C GLU A 7 -82.77 -3.32 -8.00
N ARG A 8 -83.67 -2.37 -7.77
CA ARG A 8 -83.54 -1.13 -7.01
C ARG A 8 -83.78 -1.41 -5.54
N THR A 9 -83.04 -0.76 -4.64
CA THR A 9 -83.63 -0.34 -3.36
C THR A 9 -82.94 0.93 -2.87
N ASP A 10 -83.71 2.02 -2.89
CA ASP A 10 -83.43 3.28 -2.19
C ASP A 10 -83.32 3.02 -0.68
N LEU A 11 -82.41 3.70 0.02
CA LEU A 11 -82.53 4.12 1.44
C LEU A 11 -81.31 4.96 1.84
N ALA A 12 -81.47 6.29 1.83
CA ALA A 12 -80.76 7.13 2.80
C ALA A 12 -81.65 7.19 4.05
N PRO A 13 -81.08 7.15 5.28
CA PRO A 13 -80.79 8.44 5.90
C PRO A 13 -79.58 8.46 6.87
N ALA A 14 -79.05 9.69 7.01
CA ALA A 14 -78.57 10.36 8.23
C ALA A 14 -77.71 9.59 9.26
N GLY A 15 -76.53 10.15 9.54
CA GLY A 15 -76.04 10.22 10.92
C GLY A 15 -74.57 9.90 11.12
N GLY A 16 -73.76 10.94 11.31
CA GLY A 16 -72.67 10.99 12.30
C GLY A 16 -71.56 9.92 12.23
N GLY A 17 -70.48 10.24 11.52
CA GLY A 17 -69.17 9.64 11.74
C GLY A 17 -68.11 10.75 11.86
N PRO A 18 -67.35 10.84 12.96
CA PRO A 18 -66.38 11.90 13.17
C PRO A 18 -65.23 11.78 12.16
N GLY A 19 -64.86 12.92 11.55
CA GLY A 19 -63.73 13.00 10.65
C GLY A 19 -62.46 12.46 11.30
N ARG A 20 -61.78 11.55 10.60
CA ARG A 20 -60.39 11.20 10.89
C ARG A 20 -59.58 12.51 10.94
N PRO A 21 -58.87 12.81 12.04
CA PRO A 21 -57.94 13.93 12.03
C PRO A 21 -56.81 13.62 11.01
N PRO A 22 -56.32 14.62 10.27
CA PRO A 22 -55.26 14.41 9.30
C PRO A 22 -53.97 14.03 10.04
N VAL A 23 -53.51 12.80 9.82
CA VAL A 23 -52.23 12.27 10.34
C VAL A 23 -51.01 13.07 9.82
N ALA A 24 -51.22 13.97 8.85
CA ALA A 24 -50.17 14.69 8.14
C ALA A 24 -49.48 15.84 8.92
N LYS A 25 -49.95 16.27 10.10
CA LYS A 25 -49.36 17.45 10.80
C LYS A 25 -48.36 17.15 11.92
N ARG A 26 -48.22 15.89 12.38
CA ARG A 26 -47.26 15.53 13.45
C ARG A 26 -46.05 14.73 12.96
N VAL A 27 -46.10 14.19 11.75
CA VAL A 27 -44.96 13.46 11.16
C VAL A 27 -43.87 14.43 10.69
N GLY A 28 -44.24 15.62 10.18
CA GLY A 28 -43.30 16.67 9.76
C GLY A 28 -42.26 17.06 10.83
N PRO A 29 -42.66 17.46 12.05
CA PRO A 29 -41.68 17.83 13.08
C PRO A 29 -40.88 16.63 13.60
N ALA A 30 -41.47 15.43 13.69
CA ALA A 30 -40.76 14.24 14.15
C ALA A 30 -39.69 13.77 13.13
N VAL A 31 -40.01 13.83 11.84
CA VAL A 31 -39.05 13.54 10.76
C VAL A 31 -37.95 14.59 10.69
N VAL A 32 -38.28 15.87 10.89
CA VAL A 32 -37.27 16.94 10.97
C VAL A 32 -36.35 16.75 12.18
N VAL A 33 -36.89 16.40 13.34
CA VAL A 33 -36.08 16.12 14.55
C VAL A 33 -35.21 14.88 14.34
N LEU A 34 -35.73 13.80 13.75
CA LEU A 34 -34.93 12.62 13.41
C LEU A 34 -33.85 12.92 12.38
N ALA A 35 -34.14 13.75 11.37
CA ALA A 35 -33.16 14.18 10.38
C ALA A 35 -32.08 15.05 11.02
N ILE A 36 -32.43 15.95 11.95
CA ILE A 36 -31.47 16.76 12.71
C ILE A 36 -30.60 15.87 13.60
N VAL A 37 -31.19 14.91 14.32
CA VAL A 37 -30.43 13.98 15.17
C VAL A 37 -29.53 13.09 14.32
N GLY A 38 -30.01 12.59 13.18
CA GLY A 38 -29.21 11.83 12.22
C GLY A 38 -28.07 12.65 11.61
N CYS A 39 -28.31 13.93 11.29
CA CYS A 39 -27.27 14.84 10.82
C CYS A 39 -26.25 15.16 11.92
N LEU A 40 -26.69 15.41 13.16
CA LEU A 40 -25.79 15.67 14.28
C LEU A 40 -24.96 14.43 14.63
N ALA A 41 -25.56 13.25 14.65
CA ALA A 41 -24.84 11.99 14.83
C ALA A 41 -23.86 11.76 13.68
N GLY A 42 -24.27 12.00 12.43
CA GLY A 42 -23.40 11.93 11.26
C GLY A 42 -22.22 12.92 11.33
N VAL A 43 -22.45 14.16 11.75
CA VAL A 43 -21.40 15.17 11.97
C VAL A 43 -20.46 14.73 13.08
N VAL A 44 -20.96 14.17 14.19
CA VAL A 44 -20.11 13.66 15.29
C VAL A 44 -19.29 12.46 14.84
N VAL A 45 -19.85 11.55 14.04
CA VAL A 45 -19.11 10.41 13.49
C VAL A 45 -18.06 10.88 12.48
N LEU A 46 -18.41 11.78 11.55
CA LEU A 46 -17.47 12.34 10.58
C LEU A 46 -16.36 13.17 11.24
N PHE A 47 -16.67 13.94 12.30
CA PHE A 47 -15.66 14.61 13.10
C PHE A 47 -14.82 13.62 13.90
N GLY A 48 -15.42 12.55 14.42
CA GLY A 48 -14.68 11.48 15.09
C GLY A 48 -13.67 10.80 14.15
N TRP A 49 -14.06 10.58 12.90
CA TRP A 49 -13.19 10.05 11.84
C TRP A 49 -12.16 11.07 11.33
N MET A 50 -12.46 12.37 11.34
CA MET A 50 -11.48 13.42 10.99
C MET A 50 -10.47 13.73 12.10
N VAL A 51 -10.76 13.37 13.35
CA VAL A 51 -9.85 13.59 14.48
C VAL A 51 -8.70 12.57 14.50
N ASP A 52 -8.80 11.52 13.69
CA ASP A 52 -7.91 10.35 13.67
C ASP A 52 -6.47 10.62 13.19
N GLU A 53 -6.16 11.83 12.67
CA GLU A 53 -4.82 12.13 12.13
C GLU A 53 -4.26 13.51 12.54
N THR A 54 -4.74 14.11 13.63
CA THR A 54 -4.11 15.36 14.10
C THR A 54 -2.89 15.05 14.97
N HIS A 55 -1.69 15.31 14.45
CA HIS A 55 -0.43 15.24 15.21
C HIS A 55 -0.32 16.41 16.20
N PHE A 56 0.00 16.11 17.45
CA PHE A 56 0.33 17.11 18.47
C PHE A 56 1.74 16.89 18.98
N ASP A 57 2.63 17.86 18.71
CA ASP A 57 4.04 17.80 19.09
C ASP A 57 4.27 17.44 20.57
N ARG A 58 5.25 16.56 20.78
CA ARG A 58 5.76 16.12 22.08
C ARG A 58 7.29 16.22 22.12
N PRO A 59 7.83 17.44 22.24
CA PRO A 59 9.28 17.68 22.29
C PRO A 59 9.98 16.81 23.34
N CYS A 60 11.17 16.31 23.03
CA CYS A 60 11.95 15.51 23.97
C CYS A 60 13.45 15.73 23.78
N GLN A 61 14.09 16.37 24.76
CA GLN A 61 15.52 16.68 24.70
C GLN A 61 16.40 15.45 24.46
N GLN A 62 16.01 14.27 24.95
CA GLN A 62 16.77 13.03 24.71
C GLN A 62 16.66 12.58 23.26
N PHE A 63 15.51 12.81 22.63
CA PHE A 63 15.28 12.50 21.22
C PHE A 63 16.02 13.48 20.31
N ASP A 64 15.92 14.77 20.60
CA ASP A 64 16.65 15.83 19.90
C ASP A 64 18.18 15.65 20.02
N ALA A 65 18.66 15.15 21.17
CA ALA A 65 20.08 14.84 21.36
C ALA A 65 20.54 13.64 20.53
N PHE A 66 19.68 12.62 20.39
CA PHE A 66 19.98 11.45 19.57
C PHE A 66 19.92 11.77 18.07
N GLU A 67 18.96 12.59 17.65
CA GLU A 67 18.93 13.17 16.30
C GLU A 67 20.26 13.85 15.95
N ALA A 68 20.76 14.74 16.83
CA ALA A 68 22.03 15.43 16.61
C ALA A 68 23.23 14.47 16.55
N GLU A 69 23.20 13.38 17.32
CA GLU A 69 24.24 12.33 17.24
C GLU A 69 24.23 11.63 15.88
N VAL A 70 23.04 11.29 15.36
CA VAL A 70 22.88 10.66 14.05
C VAL A 70 23.27 11.62 12.92
N GLU A 71 22.89 12.90 13.02
CA GLU A 71 23.23 13.93 12.04
C GLU A 71 24.76 14.13 11.90
N ASP A 72 25.50 13.97 13.00
CA ASP A 72 26.96 14.08 13.03
C ASP A 72 27.70 12.84 12.47
N LEU A 73 26.99 11.75 12.13
CA LEU A 73 27.61 10.53 11.62
C LEU A 73 28.18 10.72 10.19
N PRO A 74 29.34 10.11 9.88
CA PRO A 74 29.90 10.15 8.53
C PRO A 74 28.93 9.58 7.48
N GLY A 75 28.73 10.34 6.40
CA GLY A 75 27.89 9.93 5.27
C GLY A 75 26.40 10.27 5.44
N VAL A 76 25.98 10.74 6.61
CA VAL A 76 24.62 11.28 6.79
C VAL A 76 24.51 12.63 6.09
N VAL A 77 23.43 12.79 5.34
CA VAL A 77 23.13 13.98 4.52
C VAL A 77 22.10 14.86 5.22
N SER A 78 21.07 14.24 5.78
CA SER A 78 20.05 14.93 6.58
C SER A 78 19.37 13.96 7.54
N VAL A 79 18.91 14.50 8.66
CA VAL A 79 18.05 13.81 9.62
C VAL A 79 16.83 14.68 9.83
N ASP A 80 15.65 14.08 9.74
CA ASP A 80 14.39 14.69 10.16
C ASP A 80 13.83 13.84 11.29
N ASN A 81 13.23 14.48 12.29
CA ASN A 81 12.55 13.77 13.37
C ASN A 81 11.19 14.39 13.67
N GLU A 82 10.30 13.55 14.16
CA GLU A 82 9.02 14.01 14.69
C GLU A 82 8.65 13.16 15.89
N ARG A 83 8.07 13.81 16.90
CA ARG A 83 7.48 13.11 18.04
C ARG A 83 6.13 13.72 18.35
N TRP A 84 5.08 12.95 18.21
CA TRP A 84 3.71 13.43 18.35
C TRP A 84 2.84 12.47 19.16
N VAL A 85 1.66 12.94 19.55
CA VAL A 85 0.54 12.07 19.95
C VAL A 85 -0.64 12.33 19.04
N GLU A 86 -1.42 11.30 18.79
CA GLU A 86 -2.64 11.39 17.98
C GLU A 86 -3.88 11.58 18.87
N ALA A 87 -4.80 12.39 18.38
CA ALA A 87 -6.13 12.47 18.94
C ALA A 87 -6.98 11.27 18.48
N PRO A 88 -7.95 10.80 19.28
CA PRO A 88 -8.33 11.27 20.61
C PRO A 88 -7.59 10.55 21.75
N ALA A 89 -6.71 9.60 21.43
CA ALA A 89 -6.04 8.77 22.44
C ALA A 89 -5.08 9.58 23.31
N PHE A 90 -4.36 10.55 22.71
CA PHE A 90 -3.38 11.45 23.34
C PHE A 90 -2.42 10.73 24.30
N SER A 91 -2.08 9.48 24.00
CA SER A 91 -1.48 8.55 24.95
C SER A 91 0.02 8.46 24.76
N ASN A 92 0.52 7.30 24.33
CA ASN A 92 1.94 7.08 24.09
C ASN A 92 2.37 7.88 22.86
N PRO A 93 3.46 8.66 22.95
CA PRO A 93 3.95 9.39 21.80
C PRO A 93 4.52 8.42 20.77
N THR A 94 4.20 8.67 19.50
CA THR A 94 4.89 8.09 18.36
C THR A 94 6.16 8.90 18.15
N SER A 95 7.30 8.23 18.03
CA SER A 95 8.58 8.85 17.68
C SER A 95 8.98 8.33 16.30
N TRP A 96 9.38 9.22 15.40
CA TRP A 96 9.80 8.88 14.05
C TRP A 96 11.11 9.58 13.73
N MET A 97 12.00 8.87 13.05
CA MET A 97 13.26 9.41 12.56
C MET A 97 13.45 9.01 11.11
N SER A 98 13.69 10.01 10.26
CA SER A 98 14.10 9.85 8.88
C SER A 98 15.55 10.23 8.70
N VAL A 99 16.32 9.36 8.05
CA VAL A 99 17.75 9.57 7.81
C VAL A 99 18.01 9.40 6.32
N ALA A 100 18.53 10.45 5.68
CA ALA A 100 19.14 10.34 4.37
C ALA A 100 20.65 10.13 4.53
N VAL A 101 21.19 9.06 3.96
CA VAL A 101 22.59 8.65 4.13
C VAL A 101 23.19 8.16 2.82
N ASP A 102 24.49 8.30 2.64
CA ASP A 102 25.20 7.57 1.60
C ASP A 102 25.39 6.09 1.96
N GLN A 103 25.61 5.25 0.95
CA GLN A 103 25.82 3.80 1.14
C GLN A 103 26.94 3.46 2.13
N THR A 104 27.99 4.28 2.23
CA THR A 104 29.13 4.02 3.13
C THR A 104 28.84 4.38 4.59
N GLY A 105 27.91 5.30 4.83
CA GLY A 105 27.46 5.71 6.16
C GLY A 105 26.38 4.80 6.77
N LEU A 106 25.65 4.03 5.95
CA LEU A 106 24.57 3.16 6.40
C LEU A 106 24.94 2.25 7.59
N PRO A 107 26.09 1.53 7.62
CA PRO A 107 26.44 0.71 8.77
C PRO A 107 26.55 1.51 10.08
N GLY A 108 27.05 2.75 10.01
CA GLY A 108 27.16 3.63 11.18
C GLY A 108 25.80 4.08 11.69
N VAL A 109 24.85 4.36 10.79
CA VAL A 109 23.46 4.69 11.17
C VAL A 109 22.78 3.50 11.85
N LEU A 110 22.92 2.29 11.30
CA LEU A 110 22.35 1.07 11.89
C LEU A 110 22.98 0.76 13.26
N GLU A 111 24.29 0.95 13.42
CA GLU A 111 24.98 0.79 14.70
C GLU A 111 24.48 1.80 15.75
N ALA A 112 24.36 3.08 15.38
CA ALA A 112 23.84 4.12 16.26
C ALA A 112 22.37 3.86 16.66
N ALA A 113 21.55 3.40 15.71
CA ALA A 113 20.17 3.03 15.95
C ALA A 113 20.05 1.87 16.96
N CYS A 114 20.92 0.86 16.87
CA CYS A 114 20.98 -0.25 17.82
C CYS A 114 21.54 0.15 19.20
N ALA A 115 22.49 1.10 19.23
CA ALA A 115 23.21 1.50 20.44
C ALA A 115 22.53 2.63 21.24
N THR A 116 21.42 3.18 20.73
CA THR A 116 20.74 4.32 21.33
C THR A 116 20.28 4.04 22.77
N ASP A 117 20.51 5.02 23.65
CA ASP A 117 19.98 5.02 25.02
C ASP A 117 18.55 5.61 25.08
N TYR A 118 17.97 6.04 23.96
CA TYR A 118 16.62 6.59 23.92
C TYR A 118 15.58 5.50 24.29
N PRO A 119 14.73 5.75 25.31
CA PRO A 119 13.96 4.67 25.95
C PRO A 119 12.66 4.30 25.21
N ASP A 120 12.14 5.18 24.35
CA ASP A 120 10.85 4.98 23.68
C ASP A 120 11.05 4.30 22.32
N PRO A 121 10.09 3.46 21.86
CA PRO A 121 10.10 2.94 20.50
C PRO A 121 10.08 4.06 19.46
N MET A 122 10.70 3.78 18.31
CA MET A 122 10.82 4.73 17.22
C MET A 122 10.67 4.00 15.90
N THR A 123 9.87 4.60 15.02
CA THR A 123 9.77 4.20 13.62
C THR A 123 10.92 4.85 12.85
N TRP A 124 11.63 4.04 12.07
CA TRP A 124 12.74 4.49 11.23
C TRP A 124 12.32 4.56 9.78
N SER A 125 12.79 5.60 9.10
CA SER A 125 12.80 5.73 7.65
C SER A 125 14.25 6.00 7.26
N ILE A 126 14.88 5.11 6.48
CA ILE A 126 16.26 5.31 6.05
C ILE A 126 16.27 5.32 4.53
N THR A 127 16.68 6.45 3.95
CA THR A 127 16.88 6.59 2.51
C THR A 127 18.37 6.59 2.22
N VAL A 128 18.82 5.58 1.49
CA VAL A 128 20.23 5.36 1.16
C VAL A 128 20.47 5.71 -0.30
N ARG A 129 21.42 6.61 -0.56
CA ARG A 129 21.88 6.91 -1.92
C ARG A 129 23.22 6.26 -2.21
N THR A 130 23.26 5.52 -3.30
CA THR A 130 24.43 4.76 -3.72
C THR A 130 25.28 5.53 -4.73
N ALA A 131 26.47 5.02 -5.02
CA ALA A 131 27.37 5.62 -6.01
C ALA A 131 26.82 5.54 -7.44
N ALA A 132 26.01 4.52 -7.76
CA ALA A 132 25.35 4.40 -9.06
C ALA A 132 24.03 5.20 -9.16
N ALA A 133 23.77 6.08 -8.19
CA ALA A 133 22.56 6.88 -8.07
C ALA A 133 21.27 6.07 -7.83
N THR A 134 21.37 4.83 -7.37
CA THR A 134 20.24 4.08 -6.82
C THR A 134 19.84 4.72 -5.50
N GLU A 135 18.53 4.84 -5.27
CA GLU A 135 17.96 5.26 -4.00
C GLU A 135 17.21 4.07 -3.40
N VAL A 136 17.56 3.70 -2.17
CA VAL A 136 16.90 2.62 -1.44
C VAL A 136 16.26 3.18 -0.19
N SER A 137 14.94 3.12 -0.09
CA SER A 137 14.19 3.58 1.07
C SER A 137 13.69 2.39 1.87
N VAL A 138 14.02 2.33 3.16
CA VAL A 138 13.55 1.28 4.07
C VAL A 138 12.83 1.87 5.26
N HIS A 139 11.78 1.20 5.70
CA HIS A 139 10.93 1.65 6.79
C HIS A 139 10.69 0.52 7.77
N THR A 140 10.74 0.81 9.07
CA THR A 140 10.27 -0.15 10.08
C THR A 140 8.75 -0.06 10.20
N ASP A 141 8.08 -1.15 10.52
CA ASP A 141 6.65 -1.13 10.84
C ASP A 141 6.42 -0.31 12.14
N PRO A 142 5.47 0.65 12.17
CA PRO A 142 5.09 1.38 13.38
C PRO A 142 4.48 0.51 14.50
N GLU A 143 3.91 -0.65 14.18
CA GLU A 143 3.28 -1.56 15.16
C GLU A 143 4.25 -2.62 15.71
N GLU A 144 5.31 -2.95 14.96
CA GLU A 144 6.30 -3.93 15.39
C GLU A 144 7.29 -3.31 16.38
N ARG A 145 7.35 -3.92 17.56
CA ARG A 145 8.25 -3.48 18.63
C ARG A 145 9.67 -3.92 18.29
N THR A 146 10.60 -2.97 18.23
CA THR A 146 12.06 -3.20 18.19
C THR A 146 12.44 -4.48 18.95
N THR A 147 13.08 -5.43 18.26
CA THR A 147 13.61 -6.62 18.89
C THR A 147 14.77 -6.27 19.82
N VAL A 148 14.81 -6.95 20.97
CA VAL A 148 15.90 -6.81 21.94
C VAL A 148 16.94 -7.89 21.65
N VAL A 149 18.00 -7.53 20.95
CA VAL A 149 19.15 -8.40 20.69
C VAL A 149 20.23 -8.06 21.72
N ASP A 150 20.58 -9.01 22.59
CA ASP A 150 21.59 -8.81 23.65
C ASP A 150 21.36 -7.58 24.56
N GLY A 151 20.12 -7.11 24.66
CA GLY A 151 19.74 -5.91 25.43
C GLY A 151 19.67 -4.61 24.62
N ALA A 152 20.15 -4.61 23.38
CA ALA A 152 20.07 -3.51 22.41
C ALA A 152 18.76 -3.55 21.63
N ARG A 153 18.16 -2.39 21.35
CA ARG A 153 16.93 -2.25 20.56
C ARG A 153 17.29 -1.81 19.15
N CYS A 154 17.32 -2.76 18.22
CA CYS A 154 17.64 -2.46 16.82
C CYS A 154 16.37 -2.18 16.01
N PRO A 155 16.45 -1.35 14.95
CA PRO A 155 15.43 -1.31 13.91
C PRO A 155 15.29 -2.70 13.28
N GLU A 156 14.05 -3.13 13.06
CA GLU A 156 13.72 -4.39 12.40
C GLU A 156 12.95 -4.09 11.11
N PHE A 157 13.56 -4.47 9.98
CA PHE A 157 13.00 -4.26 8.65
C PHE A 157 12.47 -5.56 8.03
N GLY A 158 12.76 -6.72 8.65
CA GLY A 158 12.44 -8.05 8.12
C GLY A 158 13.42 -8.58 7.08
N PHE A 159 14.47 -7.84 6.72
CA PHE A 159 15.51 -8.25 5.76
C PHE A 159 16.87 -7.57 6.04
N ASP A 160 17.93 -8.07 5.42
CA ASP A 160 19.29 -7.50 5.48
C ASP A 160 19.40 -6.23 4.62
N VAL A 161 19.19 -5.07 5.25
CA VAL A 161 19.22 -3.75 4.59
C VAL A 161 20.56 -3.47 3.91
N ALA A 162 21.68 -3.73 4.59
CA ALA A 162 23.00 -3.37 4.06
C ALA A 162 23.31 -4.15 2.79
N ARG A 163 23.03 -5.46 2.81
CA ARG A 163 23.26 -6.32 1.66
C ARG A 163 22.26 -6.06 0.53
N MET A 164 21.01 -5.71 0.86
CA MET A 164 20.00 -5.30 -0.12
C MET A 164 20.42 -4.03 -0.87
N VAL A 165 20.94 -3.03 -0.18
CA VAL A 165 21.43 -1.78 -0.81
C VAL A 165 22.57 -2.08 -1.77
N ASP A 166 23.55 -2.89 -1.36
CA ASP A 166 24.68 -3.28 -2.22
C ASP A 166 24.21 -4.01 -3.49
N GLU A 167 23.23 -4.89 -3.34
CA GLU A 167 22.71 -5.68 -4.46
C GLU A 167 21.86 -4.84 -5.43
N LEU A 168 21.02 -3.95 -4.91
CA LEU A 168 20.22 -3.01 -5.73
C LEU A 168 21.11 -2.02 -6.50
N ASP A 169 22.20 -1.50 -5.90
CA ASP A 169 23.20 -0.69 -6.60
C ASP A 169 23.80 -1.43 -7.81
N ARG A 170 24.00 -2.75 -7.65
CA ARG A 170 24.59 -3.62 -8.67
C ARG A 170 23.62 -3.93 -9.81
N VAL A 171 22.37 -4.28 -9.50
CA VAL A 171 21.41 -4.82 -10.49
C VAL A 171 20.51 -3.75 -11.10
N ALA A 172 20.22 -2.69 -10.36
CA ALA A 172 19.26 -1.65 -10.75
C ALA A 172 19.85 -0.24 -10.53
N PRO A 173 20.97 0.10 -11.19
CA PRO A 173 21.61 1.40 -11.03
C PRO A 173 20.66 2.53 -11.47
N GLY A 174 20.46 3.51 -10.59
CA GLY A 174 19.66 4.71 -10.87
C GLY A 174 18.16 4.58 -10.61
N LEU A 175 17.69 3.45 -10.06
CA LEU A 175 16.29 3.28 -9.64
C LEU A 175 16.07 3.72 -8.19
N ALA A 176 14.84 4.14 -7.88
CA ALA A 176 14.38 4.41 -6.52
C ALA A 176 13.47 3.27 -6.05
N ILE A 177 14.01 2.36 -5.24
CA ILE A 177 13.33 1.14 -4.81
C ILE A 177 13.12 1.18 -3.29
N GLN A 178 11.93 0.80 -2.85
CA GLN A 178 11.57 0.58 -1.46
C GLN A 178 11.33 -0.92 -1.25
N PRO A 179 12.32 -1.66 -0.71
CA PRO A 179 12.11 -2.99 -0.21
C PRO A 179 11.18 -2.96 1.02
N ALA A 180 10.22 -3.87 1.08
CA ALA A 180 9.25 -3.96 2.16
C ALA A 180 8.82 -5.41 2.40
N ILE A 181 8.30 -5.68 3.60
CA ILE A 181 7.54 -6.89 3.93
C ILE A 181 6.08 -6.46 4.09
N TRP A 182 5.18 -7.02 3.28
CA TRP A 182 3.74 -6.77 3.41
C TRP A 182 3.13 -7.53 4.61
N GLU A 183 1.88 -7.22 4.96
CA GLU A 183 1.16 -7.85 6.10
C GLU A 183 1.04 -9.38 6.02
N ASP A 184 1.22 -9.98 4.84
CA ASP A 184 1.18 -11.42 4.60
C ASP A 184 2.58 -12.06 4.51
N ASP A 185 3.58 -11.41 5.10
CA ASP A 185 5.00 -11.79 5.06
C ASP A 185 5.61 -11.80 3.65
N ARG A 186 4.93 -11.24 2.64
CA ARG A 186 5.44 -11.19 1.27
C ARG A 186 6.49 -10.10 1.12
N PHE A 187 7.68 -10.49 0.65
CA PHE A 187 8.72 -9.54 0.30
C PHE A 187 8.41 -8.82 -1.01
N ALA A 188 8.54 -7.50 -0.99
CA ALA A 188 8.23 -6.65 -2.13
C ALA A 188 9.33 -5.63 -2.40
N LEU A 189 9.50 -5.34 -3.69
CA LEU A 189 10.40 -4.32 -4.22
C LEU A 189 9.53 -3.29 -4.95
N VAL A 190 9.27 -2.17 -4.28
CA VAL A 190 8.37 -1.13 -4.78
C VAL A 190 9.18 -0.01 -5.43
N GLU A 191 8.94 0.31 -6.70
CA GLU A 191 9.46 1.52 -7.30
C GLU A 191 8.64 2.73 -6.81
N VAL A 192 9.30 3.64 -6.09
CA VAL A 192 8.63 4.79 -5.46
C VAL A 192 8.45 5.94 -6.44
N GLU A 193 9.42 6.14 -7.34
CA GLU A 193 9.37 7.17 -8.36
C GLU A 193 9.55 6.56 -9.75
N GLU A 194 8.47 6.50 -10.52
CA GLU A 194 8.52 6.00 -11.90
C GLU A 194 9.27 7.01 -12.79
N VAL A 195 10.50 6.66 -13.15
CA VAL A 195 11.41 7.53 -13.91
C VAL A 195 11.03 7.61 -15.39
N THR A 196 10.42 6.54 -15.92
CA THR A 196 10.08 6.37 -17.33
C THR A 196 8.71 5.74 -17.50
N ALA A 197 7.99 6.10 -18.57
CA ALA A 197 6.73 5.44 -18.89
C ALA A 197 6.98 3.98 -19.31
N GLY A 198 6.24 3.05 -18.72
CA GLY A 198 6.35 1.62 -19.00
C GLY A 198 7.27 0.91 -18.01
N PHE A 199 7.34 -0.42 -18.07
CA PHE A 199 7.99 -1.23 -17.01
C PHE A 199 9.39 -1.73 -17.36
N THR A 200 9.94 -1.38 -18.52
CA THR A 200 11.16 -2.02 -19.03
C THR A 200 12.40 -1.72 -18.22
N HIS A 201 12.44 -0.59 -17.51
CA HIS A 201 13.51 -0.25 -16.58
C HIS A 201 13.56 -1.16 -15.35
N LEU A 202 12.47 -1.89 -15.05
CA LEU A 202 12.40 -2.89 -13.98
C LEU A 202 12.84 -4.29 -14.42
N LEU A 203 13.06 -4.55 -15.72
CA LEU A 203 13.50 -5.87 -16.19
C LEU A 203 14.78 -6.39 -15.49
N PRO A 204 15.80 -5.56 -15.19
CA PRO A 204 16.94 -6.01 -14.39
C PRO A 204 16.56 -6.48 -12.98
N VAL A 205 15.54 -5.87 -12.35
CA VAL A 205 15.01 -6.30 -11.05
C VAL A 205 14.33 -7.66 -11.19
N VAL A 206 13.56 -7.87 -12.27
CA VAL A 206 12.92 -9.16 -12.58
C VAL A 206 13.96 -10.24 -12.84
N GLU A 207 14.99 -9.95 -13.64
CA GLU A 207 16.09 -10.86 -13.96
C GLU A 207 16.82 -11.33 -12.69
N HIS A 208 17.01 -10.43 -11.73
CA HIS A 208 17.74 -10.67 -10.49
C HIS A 208 16.85 -10.89 -9.25
N ALA A 209 15.58 -11.25 -9.42
CA ALA A 209 14.65 -11.43 -8.30
C ALA A 209 15.16 -12.45 -7.25
N ASP A 210 15.69 -13.59 -7.70
CA ASP A 210 16.25 -14.62 -6.81
C ASP A 210 17.53 -14.13 -6.09
N ASP A 211 18.37 -13.34 -6.75
CA ASP A 211 19.58 -12.75 -6.16
C ASP A 211 19.22 -11.71 -5.08
N LEU A 212 18.20 -10.89 -5.36
CA LEU A 212 17.67 -9.89 -4.43
C LEU A 212 17.04 -10.55 -3.20
N LEU A 213 16.27 -11.63 -3.39
CA LEU A 213 15.72 -12.43 -2.28
C LEU A 213 16.84 -13.00 -1.40
N ALA A 214 17.90 -13.54 -2.01
CA ALA A 214 19.06 -14.03 -1.28
C ALA A 214 19.85 -12.90 -0.58
N ALA A 215 19.90 -11.71 -1.17
CA ALA A 215 20.50 -10.52 -0.56
C ALA A 215 19.68 -10.02 0.63
N ALA A 216 18.35 -10.14 0.57
CA ALA A 216 17.45 -9.85 1.69
C ALA A 216 17.66 -10.79 2.89
N GLY A 217 18.35 -11.92 2.69
CA GLY A 217 18.50 -12.96 3.71
C GLY A 217 17.26 -13.84 3.85
N LEU A 218 16.35 -13.82 2.87
CA LEU A 218 15.11 -14.58 2.84
C LEU A 218 15.30 -15.97 2.24
N GLY A 219 14.28 -16.82 2.37
CA GLY A 219 14.30 -18.20 1.90
C GLY A 219 14.23 -18.29 0.38
N SER A 220 14.93 -19.25 -0.23
CA SER A 220 14.90 -19.44 -1.69
C SER A 220 13.55 -19.91 -2.25
N ASP A 221 12.62 -20.28 -1.37
CA ASP A 221 11.27 -20.73 -1.73
C ASP A 221 10.23 -19.59 -1.56
N ASP A 222 10.66 -18.40 -1.14
CA ASP A 222 9.79 -17.25 -0.93
C ASP A 222 9.46 -16.54 -2.25
N VAL A 223 8.33 -15.84 -2.27
CA VAL A 223 7.84 -15.08 -3.43
C VAL A 223 8.34 -13.65 -3.34
N VAL A 224 8.81 -13.10 -4.47
CA VAL A 224 9.20 -11.68 -4.58
C VAL A 224 8.14 -10.92 -5.36
N GLU A 225 7.50 -9.94 -4.73
CA GLU A 225 6.66 -8.98 -5.46
C GLU A 225 7.53 -7.85 -6.05
N ILE A 226 7.34 -7.54 -7.32
CA ILE A 226 7.91 -6.34 -7.95
C ILE A 226 6.74 -5.43 -8.28
N ASN A 227 6.75 -4.21 -7.74
CA ASN A 227 5.60 -3.33 -7.72
C ASN A 227 5.98 -1.92 -8.18
N SER A 228 5.19 -1.35 -9.07
CA SER A 228 5.31 0.00 -9.60
C SER A 228 3.97 0.41 -10.21
N ALA A 229 3.88 1.64 -10.69
CA ALA A 229 2.69 2.10 -11.39
C ALA A 229 2.41 1.33 -12.68
N SER A 230 3.41 0.82 -13.40
CA SER A 230 3.25 0.11 -14.68
C SER A 230 3.53 -1.39 -14.63
N LEU A 231 4.06 -1.92 -13.53
CA LEU A 231 4.32 -3.34 -13.31
C LEU A 231 3.95 -3.75 -11.91
N ILE A 232 3.10 -4.76 -11.78
CA ILE A 232 2.97 -5.53 -10.55
C ILE A 232 3.05 -7.00 -10.90
N ILE A 233 4.02 -7.73 -10.35
CA ILE A 233 4.11 -9.18 -10.51
C ILE A 233 4.55 -9.81 -9.19
N ALA A 234 4.08 -11.03 -8.94
CA ALA A 234 4.64 -11.92 -7.95
C ALA A 234 5.54 -12.94 -8.66
N VAL A 235 6.85 -12.93 -8.41
CA VAL A 235 7.80 -13.88 -8.99
C VAL A 235 7.93 -15.07 -8.05
N GLN A 236 7.43 -16.24 -8.46
CA GLN A 236 7.63 -17.48 -7.69
C GLN A 236 9.07 -18.01 -7.89
N PRO A 237 9.53 -18.92 -7.00
CA PRO A 237 10.86 -19.51 -7.11
C PRO A 237 11.15 -20.10 -8.50
N GLY A 238 12.23 -19.62 -9.13
CA GLY A 238 12.66 -20.08 -10.46
C GLY A 238 11.76 -19.63 -11.61
N GLU A 239 10.98 -18.56 -11.45
CA GLU A 239 10.18 -17.95 -12.51
C GLU A 239 10.84 -16.72 -13.16
N SER A 240 11.90 -16.17 -12.57
CA SER A 240 12.60 -14.95 -13.00
C SER A 240 12.90 -14.93 -14.50
N ASP A 241 13.55 -15.97 -15.04
CA ASP A 241 13.87 -16.09 -16.48
C ASP A 241 12.63 -16.10 -17.38
N ARG A 242 11.55 -16.77 -16.94
CA ARG A 242 10.30 -16.89 -17.70
C ARG A 242 9.54 -15.57 -17.70
N TYR A 243 9.50 -14.88 -16.56
CA TYR A 243 8.94 -13.54 -16.46
C TYR A 243 9.73 -12.55 -17.30
N LEU A 244 11.06 -12.56 -17.23
CA LEU A 244 11.91 -11.71 -18.05
C LEU A 244 11.64 -11.91 -19.54
N ALA A 245 11.59 -13.17 -20.01
CA ALA A 245 11.29 -13.48 -21.41
C ALA A 245 9.89 -12.99 -21.83
N LEU A 246 8.87 -13.24 -21.00
CA LEU A 246 7.50 -12.79 -21.27
C LEU A 246 7.43 -11.27 -21.35
N LEU A 247 7.90 -10.55 -20.33
CA LEU A 247 7.81 -9.10 -20.23
C LEU A 247 8.59 -8.40 -21.35
N THR A 248 9.76 -8.93 -21.71
CA THR A 248 10.53 -8.44 -22.86
C THR A 248 9.74 -8.59 -24.17
N GLU A 249 9.11 -9.74 -24.41
CA GLU A 249 8.31 -9.93 -25.63
C GLU A 249 7.05 -9.07 -25.65
N LEU A 250 6.39 -8.91 -24.50
CA LEU A 250 5.23 -8.02 -24.35
C LEU A 250 5.56 -6.56 -24.70
N ASP A 251 6.71 -6.05 -24.28
CA ASP A 251 7.16 -4.71 -24.67
C ASP A 251 7.61 -4.66 -26.15
N ASP A 252 8.61 -5.46 -26.53
CA ASP A 252 9.29 -5.36 -27.83
C ASP A 252 8.37 -5.63 -29.02
N VAL A 253 7.43 -6.59 -28.88
CA VAL A 253 6.61 -7.07 -29.99
C VAL A 253 5.20 -6.50 -29.94
N TYR A 254 4.63 -6.37 -28.75
CA TYR A 254 3.21 -6.05 -28.57
C TYR A 254 2.97 -4.66 -27.99
N ALA A 255 4.04 -3.89 -27.70
CA ALA A 255 3.97 -2.53 -27.17
C ALA A 255 3.09 -2.41 -25.91
N VAL A 256 3.18 -3.42 -25.03
CA VAL A 256 2.50 -3.41 -23.74
C VAL A 256 3.12 -2.31 -22.88
N ARG A 257 2.28 -1.39 -22.39
CA ARG A 257 2.72 -0.26 -21.56
C ARG A 257 2.62 -0.54 -20.07
N SER A 258 1.74 -1.44 -19.67
CA SER A 258 1.57 -1.80 -18.27
C SER A 258 1.06 -3.22 -18.12
N PHE A 259 1.52 -3.89 -17.08
CA PHE A 259 1.25 -5.30 -16.81
C PHE A 259 1.11 -5.54 -15.31
N TRP A 260 -0.04 -6.01 -14.85
CA TRP A 260 -0.27 -6.31 -13.44
C TRP A 260 -0.82 -7.73 -13.29
N ALA A 261 -0.17 -8.54 -12.46
CA ALA A 261 -0.52 -9.92 -12.17
C ALA A 261 -0.21 -10.27 -10.70
N ASP A 262 -1.18 -10.82 -9.99
CA ASP A 262 -1.05 -11.52 -8.69
C ASP A 262 -0.29 -10.81 -7.52
N GLY A 263 0.00 -9.50 -7.62
CA GLY A 263 0.83 -8.77 -6.64
C GLY A 263 0.12 -7.67 -5.84
N GLY A 264 -0.99 -7.99 -5.17
CA GLY A 264 -1.48 -7.13 -4.07
C GLY A 264 -2.64 -6.20 -4.38
N GLY A 265 -3.38 -6.43 -5.46
CA GLY A 265 -4.69 -5.82 -5.64
C GLY A 265 -5.55 -6.73 -6.48
N ALA A 266 -6.38 -7.56 -5.85
CA ALA A 266 -7.57 -8.04 -6.55
C ALA A 266 -8.21 -6.82 -7.23
N ALA A 267 -8.68 -6.97 -8.46
CA ALA A 267 -9.52 -5.94 -9.05
C ALA A 267 -10.62 -5.59 -8.03
N SER A 268 -11.18 -4.38 -8.08
CA SER A 268 -12.19 -3.93 -7.11
C SER A 268 -13.40 -4.88 -6.90
N ASP A 269 -13.53 -5.93 -7.72
CA ASP A 269 -14.50 -7.03 -7.61
C ASP A 269 -14.02 -8.30 -6.88
N GLY A 270 -12.75 -8.38 -6.45
CA GLY A 270 -12.20 -9.51 -5.70
C GLY A 270 -11.71 -10.68 -6.55
N THR A 271 -11.65 -10.55 -7.88
CA THR A 271 -11.17 -11.60 -8.78
C THR A 271 -9.69 -11.44 -9.07
N GLU A 272 -8.95 -12.54 -9.02
CA GLU A 272 -7.58 -12.60 -9.53
C GLU A 272 -7.63 -12.51 -11.07
N GLU A 273 -7.08 -11.45 -11.63
CA GLU A 273 -6.99 -11.23 -13.07
C GLU A 273 -5.65 -10.59 -13.45
N VAL A 274 -5.14 -10.94 -14.62
CA VAL A 274 -4.00 -10.27 -15.26
C VAL A 274 -4.52 -9.06 -16.01
N GLN A 275 -4.07 -7.88 -15.64
CA GLN A 275 -4.44 -6.62 -16.28
C GLN A 275 -3.33 -6.15 -17.23
N VAL A 276 -3.70 -5.76 -18.44
CA VAL A 276 -2.75 -5.38 -19.49
C VAL A 276 -3.20 -4.10 -20.20
N VAL A 277 -2.30 -3.12 -20.32
CA VAL A 277 -2.49 -1.95 -21.20
C VAL A 277 -1.74 -2.19 -22.50
N ALA A 278 -2.47 -2.46 -23.58
CA ALA A 278 -1.88 -2.79 -24.88
C ALA A 278 -2.78 -2.39 -26.07
N PRO A 279 -2.22 -2.19 -27.28
CA PRO A 279 -2.99 -1.98 -28.50
C PRO A 279 -3.97 -3.13 -28.80
N LEU A 280 -5.19 -2.79 -29.24
CA LEU A 280 -6.29 -3.73 -29.48
C LEU A 280 -5.92 -4.83 -30.49
N GLU A 281 -5.11 -4.49 -31.49
CA GLU A 281 -4.65 -5.41 -32.53
C GLU A 281 -3.81 -6.58 -32.00
N HIS A 282 -3.26 -6.47 -30.79
CA HIS A 282 -2.37 -7.48 -30.20
C HIS A 282 -3.02 -8.33 -29.10
N HIS A 283 -4.25 -8.01 -28.67
CA HIS A 283 -4.89 -8.67 -27.51
C HIS A 283 -4.89 -10.19 -27.59
N ALA A 284 -5.29 -10.77 -28.72
CA ALA A 284 -5.32 -12.23 -28.88
C ALA A 284 -3.92 -12.86 -28.80
N ALA A 285 -2.90 -12.20 -29.34
CA ALA A 285 -1.52 -12.71 -29.31
C ALA A 285 -0.92 -12.61 -27.90
N ILE A 286 -1.21 -11.51 -27.18
CA ILE A 286 -0.82 -11.32 -25.78
C ILE A 286 -1.46 -12.39 -24.89
N GLU A 287 -2.74 -12.68 -25.09
CA GLU A 287 -3.45 -13.72 -24.35
C GLU A 287 -2.85 -15.12 -24.61
N ASP A 288 -2.52 -15.44 -25.87
CA ASP A 288 -1.88 -16.71 -26.22
C ASP A 288 -0.49 -16.85 -25.61
N ILE A 289 0.33 -15.80 -25.61
CA ILE A 289 1.69 -15.87 -25.05
C ILE A 289 1.66 -16.02 -23.53
N ILE A 290 0.81 -15.27 -22.82
CA ILE A 290 0.66 -15.39 -21.36
C ILE A 290 0.25 -16.82 -21.00
N ARG A 291 -0.72 -17.42 -21.71
CA ARG A 291 -1.13 -18.82 -21.50
C ARG A 291 -0.03 -19.83 -21.77
N SER A 292 0.85 -19.55 -22.72
CA SER A 292 1.96 -20.44 -23.10
C SER A 292 3.24 -20.22 -22.28
N SER A 293 3.29 -19.17 -21.45
CA SER A 293 4.47 -18.75 -20.68
C SER A 293 4.96 -19.82 -19.70
N GLY A 294 4.07 -20.71 -19.26
CA GLY A 294 4.34 -21.66 -18.20
C GLY A 294 4.56 -21.01 -16.84
N LEU A 295 4.20 -19.73 -16.67
CA LEU A 295 4.13 -19.05 -15.37
C LEU A 295 2.87 -19.46 -14.62
N HIS A 296 2.83 -19.27 -13.30
CA HIS A 296 1.62 -19.54 -12.51
C HIS A 296 0.39 -18.76 -12.99
N ILE A 297 0.58 -17.57 -13.59
CA ILE A 297 -0.48 -16.72 -14.13
C ILE A 297 -1.10 -17.23 -15.45
N ALA A 298 -0.60 -18.33 -16.02
CA ALA A 298 -0.98 -18.78 -17.35
C ALA A 298 -2.48 -19.10 -17.49
N ASP A 299 -3.12 -19.54 -16.41
CA ASP A 299 -4.55 -19.87 -16.38
C ASP A 299 -5.41 -18.74 -15.81
N THR A 300 -4.80 -17.63 -15.38
CA THR A 300 -5.49 -16.49 -14.78
C THR A 300 -6.26 -15.70 -15.85
N PRO A 301 -7.52 -15.28 -15.60
CA PRO A 301 -8.28 -14.45 -16.54
C PRO A 301 -7.51 -13.18 -16.93
N ILE A 302 -7.53 -12.82 -18.21
CA ILE A 302 -6.82 -11.64 -18.73
C ILE A 302 -7.83 -10.56 -19.08
N ARG A 303 -7.54 -9.34 -18.61
CA ARG A 303 -8.34 -8.15 -18.84
C ARG A 303 -7.48 -7.05 -19.46
N PHE A 304 -7.93 -6.56 -20.61
CA PHE A 304 -7.32 -5.40 -21.24
C PHE A 304 -7.97 -4.10 -20.75
N ILE A 305 -7.16 -3.12 -20.39
CA ILE A 305 -7.61 -1.78 -19.93
C ILE A 305 -6.97 -0.67 -20.77
N GLU A 306 -7.66 0.46 -20.91
CA GLU A 306 -7.31 1.59 -21.81
C GLU A 306 -6.65 2.77 -21.07
#